data_AF-A0A966QUU6-F1
#
_entry.id   AF-A0A966QUU6-F1
#
_cell.length_a   1.000
_cell.length_b   1.000
_cell.length_c   1.000
_cell.angle_alpha   90.00
_cell.angle_beta   90.00
_cell.angle_gamma   90.00
#
_symmetry.space_group_name_H-M   'P 1'
#
loop_
_entity.id
_entity.type
_entity.pdbx_description
1 polymer ?
#
loop_
_entity_poly.entity_id
_entity_poly.type
_entity_poly.pdbx_seq_one_letter_code
_entity_poly.pdbx_strand_id
1 'polypeptide(L)'
;MKSTPFWADNFDVLFQNDYISEFWITKSQTIEESLNAVVRFSIYATVVLALHFRDIGYFKFIVLAMIITYVLYTNRSKGTDFKKLLSPQKVETFGETSENCVAPTKDNPFMNFTMGDYMNIDKKTRSVVPKVHNSDCTYIEKNRDTYFSNNLYKDVNDVFGKMNSQRQFFTMPWTGIIPDEAGDFKNWLYKTDRTCKESGDCLRYEDLRAKAPVFPDPTKNPTRTS
;
A
#
# COMPACT_ATOMS: atom_id res chain seq x y z
N MET A 1 2.66 -9.33 32.31
CA MET A 1 1.27 -8.95 31.96
C MET A 1 0.42 -10.20 32.07
N LYS A 2 -0.62 -10.19 32.92
CA LYS A 2 -1.56 -11.31 33.01
C LYS A 2 -2.59 -11.13 31.90
N SER A 3 -2.63 -12.04 30.93
CA SER A 3 -3.63 -12.05 29.86
C SER A 3 -4.98 -12.43 30.47
N THR A 4 -5.99 -11.55 30.36
CA THR A 4 -7.35 -11.88 30.84
C THR A 4 -8.15 -12.56 29.73
N PRO A 5 -8.91 -13.62 30.04
CA PRO A 5 -9.83 -14.21 29.07
C PRO A 5 -10.98 -13.26 28.77
N PHE A 6 -11.66 -13.49 27.64
CA PHE A 6 -12.84 -12.72 27.27
C PHE A 6 -13.99 -12.96 28.26
N TRP A 7 -14.81 -11.93 28.52
CA TRP A 7 -15.90 -12.01 29.50
C TRP A 7 -16.93 -13.11 29.18
N ALA A 8 -17.11 -13.48 27.90
CA ALA A 8 -18.06 -14.55 27.55
C ALA A 8 -17.51 -15.96 27.87
N ASP A 9 -16.19 -16.10 27.95
CA ASP A 9 -15.54 -17.36 28.38
C ASP A 9 -15.50 -17.45 29.92
N ASN A 10 -15.27 -16.31 30.58
CA ASN A 10 -15.31 -16.21 32.04
C ASN A 10 -15.96 -14.89 32.49
N PHE A 11 -17.18 -14.99 33.01
CA PHE A 11 -17.96 -13.85 33.49
C PHE A 11 -17.39 -13.18 34.74
N ASP A 12 -16.65 -13.91 35.58
CA ASP A 12 -16.11 -13.40 36.85
C ASP A 12 -15.11 -12.27 36.61
N VAL A 13 -14.49 -12.23 35.42
CA VAL A 13 -13.53 -11.20 35.01
C VAL A 13 -14.15 -9.80 35.06
N LEU A 14 -15.47 -9.65 34.92
CA LEU A 14 -16.12 -8.34 34.98
C LEU A 14 -16.16 -7.75 36.40
N PHE A 15 -16.11 -8.57 37.44
CA PHE A 15 -16.30 -8.16 38.85
C PHE A 15 -15.07 -8.38 39.74
N GLN A 16 -13.95 -8.83 39.17
CA GLN A 16 -12.72 -9.05 39.92
C GLN A 16 -12.09 -7.72 40.40
N ASN A 17 -11.69 -7.70 41.68
CA ASN A 17 -11.18 -6.51 42.37
C ASN A 17 -9.92 -5.91 41.71
N ASP A 18 -9.07 -6.78 41.16
CA ASP A 18 -7.82 -6.39 40.48
C ASP A 18 -8.06 -5.52 39.23
N TYR A 19 -9.26 -5.58 38.64
CA TYR A 19 -9.58 -4.96 37.35
C TYR A 19 -10.66 -3.87 37.44
N ILE A 20 -11.09 -3.48 38.64
CA ILE A 20 -12.17 -2.50 38.83
C ILE A 20 -11.80 -1.14 38.23
N SER A 21 -10.54 -0.73 38.35
CA SER A 21 -10.01 0.53 37.81
C SER A 21 -9.64 0.46 36.32
N GLU A 22 -9.67 -0.72 35.69
CA GLU A 22 -9.37 -0.92 34.27
C GLU A 22 -10.65 -0.88 33.41
N PHE A 23 -11.30 0.28 33.36
CA PHE A 23 -12.51 0.50 32.54
C PHE A 23 -12.28 1.39 31.31
N TRP A 24 -11.07 1.92 31.12
CA TRP A 24 -10.69 2.69 29.93
C TRP A 24 -9.71 1.92 29.03
N ILE A 25 -9.79 2.16 27.72
CA ILE A 25 -8.93 1.51 26.72
C ILE A 25 -7.53 2.14 26.76
N THR A 26 -6.50 1.32 26.94
CA THR A 26 -5.09 1.76 26.80
C THR A 26 -4.41 1.10 25.61
N LYS A 27 -3.37 1.75 25.05
CA LYS A 27 -2.63 1.25 23.87
C LYS A 27 -1.87 -0.06 24.13
N SER A 28 -1.64 -0.41 25.40
CA SER A 28 -0.88 -1.60 25.81
C SER A 28 -1.74 -2.83 26.05
N GLN A 29 -3.07 -2.73 26.01
CA GLN A 29 -3.98 -3.82 26.30
C GLN A 29 -4.22 -4.74 25.10
N THR A 30 -4.51 -6.00 25.39
CA THR A 30 -5.01 -6.94 24.39
C THR A 30 -6.45 -6.58 23.98
N ILE A 31 -6.90 -7.11 22.85
CA ILE A 31 -8.27 -6.83 22.36
C ILE A 31 -9.32 -7.42 23.31
N GLU A 32 -9.03 -8.56 23.96
CA GLU A 32 -9.92 -9.13 24.98
C GLU A 32 -10.06 -8.19 26.18
N GLU A 33 -8.94 -7.67 26.68
CA GLU A 33 -8.92 -6.69 27.77
C GLU A 33 -9.67 -5.41 27.40
N SER A 34 -9.52 -4.91 26.17
CA SER A 34 -10.20 -3.68 25.75
C SER A 34 -11.71 -3.88 25.60
N LEU A 35 -12.18 -5.03 25.13
CA LEU A 35 -13.60 -5.36 25.07
C LEU A 35 -14.19 -5.55 26.48
N ASN A 36 -13.45 -6.20 27.38
CA ASN A 36 -13.84 -6.33 28.80
C ASN A 36 -13.94 -4.95 29.47
N ALA A 37 -13.02 -4.04 29.20
CA ALA A 37 -13.05 -2.66 29.71
C ALA A 37 -14.30 -1.89 29.22
N VAL A 38 -14.71 -2.06 27.95
CA VAL A 38 -15.93 -1.45 27.41
C VAL A 38 -17.18 -1.93 28.14
N VAL A 39 -17.28 -3.24 28.41
CA VAL A 39 -18.41 -3.79 29.18
C VAL A 39 -18.45 -3.22 30.59
N ARG A 40 -17.31 -3.17 31.30
CA ARG A 40 -17.21 -2.59 32.64
C ARG A 40 -17.62 -1.12 32.66
N PHE A 41 -17.14 -0.34 31.69
CA PHE A 41 -17.54 1.06 31.53
C PHE A 41 -19.06 1.19 31.34
N SER A 42 -19.67 0.32 30.54
CA SER A 42 -21.13 0.33 30.35
C SER A 42 -21.91 0.03 31.64
N ILE A 43 -21.40 -0.88 32.48
CA ILE A 43 -21.99 -1.19 33.80
C ILE A 43 -21.91 0.05 34.70
N TYR A 44 -20.76 0.71 34.78
CA TYR A 44 -20.61 1.91 35.63
C TYR A 44 -21.45 3.08 35.12
N ALA A 45 -21.46 3.32 33.80
CA ALA A 45 -22.23 4.38 33.18
C ALA A 45 -23.74 4.17 33.41
N THR A 46 -24.23 2.94 33.31
CA THR A 46 -25.65 2.65 33.53
C THR A 46 -26.06 2.79 34.98
N VAL A 47 -25.22 2.40 35.94
CA VAL A 47 -25.49 2.64 37.37
C VAL A 47 -25.58 4.15 37.65
N VAL A 48 -24.66 4.95 37.12
CA VAL A 48 -24.67 6.42 37.27
C VAL A 48 -25.91 7.03 36.63
N LEU A 49 -26.26 6.62 35.40
CA LEU A 49 -27.44 7.12 34.68
C LEU A 49 -28.75 6.72 35.39
N ALA A 50 -28.85 5.48 35.87
CA ALA A 50 -30.02 5.00 36.60
C ALA A 50 -30.22 5.79 37.91
N LEU A 51 -29.15 6.15 38.63
CA LEU A 51 -29.24 6.99 39.82
C LEU A 51 -29.63 8.44 39.49
N HIS A 52 -29.13 8.99 38.38
CA HIS A 52 -29.43 10.37 37.98
C HIS A 52 -30.88 10.55 37.51
N PHE A 53 -31.36 9.65 36.65
CA PHE A 53 -32.70 9.74 36.06
C PHE A 53 -33.78 8.97 36.81
N ARG A 54 -33.40 8.14 37.80
CA ARG A 54 -34.30 7.29 38.61
C ARG A 54 -35.23 6.39 37.77
N ASP A 55 -34.76 5.99 36.59
CA ASP A 55 -35.46 5.08 35.69
C ASP A 55 -34.63 3.79 35.51
N ILE A 56 -35.28 2.65 35.65
CA ILE A 56 -34.68 1.31 35.49
C ILE A 56 -34.57 0.97 33.99
N GLY A 57 -35.21 1.74 33.10
CA GLY A 57 -35.11 1.57 31.65
C GLY A 57 -33.68 1.61 31.10
N TYR A 58 -32.74 2.25 31.81
CA TYR A 58 -31.34 2.38 31.40
C TYR A 58 -30.52 1.08 31.50
N PHE A 59 -31.00 0.02 32.16
CA PHE A 59 -30.30 -1.28 32.16
C PHE A 59 -30.17 -1.91 30.76
N LYS A 60 -31.01 -1.48 29.80
CA LYS A 60 -30.93 -1.92 28.39
C LYS A 60 -29.57 -1.63 27.74
N PHE A 61 -28.87 -0.59 28.19
CA PHE A 61 -27.55 -0.23 27.68
C PHE A 61 -26.47 -1.25 28.03
N ILE A 62 -26.57 -1.93 29.18
CA ILE A 62 -25.65 -3.03 29.52
C ILE A 62 -25.83 -4.18 28.52
N VAL A 63 -27.08 -4.58 28.28
CA VAL A 63 -27.40 -5.66 27.34
C VAL A 63 -26.94 -5.32 25.93
N LEU A 64 -27.16 -4.07 25.49
CA LEU A 64 -26.68 -3.57 24.20
C LEU A 64 -25.15 -3.66 24.09
N ALA A 65 -24.41 -3.21 25.11
CA ALA A 65 -22.96 -3.24 25.13
C ALA A 65 -22.41 -4.69 25.09
N MET A 66 -23.06 -5.61 25.80
CA MET A 66 -22.73 -7.04 25.77
C MET A 66 -22.94 -7.63 24.38
N ILE A 67 -24.05 -7.32 23.72
CA ILE A 67 -24.33 -7.78 22.34
C ILE A 67 -23.29 -7.23 21.36
N ILE A 68 -23.01 -5.93 21.41
CA ILE A 68 -22.05 -5.27 20.53
C ILE A 68 -20.65 -5.87 20.72
N THR A 69 -20.18 -6.01 21.97
CA THR A 69 -18.85 -6.56 22.25
C THR A 69 -18.74 -8.05 21.90
N TYR A 70 -19.81 -8.83 22.07
CA TYR A 70 -19.88 -10.22 21.62
C TYR A 70 -19.80 -10.33 20.09
N VAL A 71 -20.58 -9.53 19.36
CA VAL A 71 -20.54 -9.50 17.88
C VAL A 71 -19.17 -9.09 17.36
N LEU A 72 -18.54 -8.09 17.98
CA LEU A 72 -17.17 -7.67 17.65
C LEU A 72 -16.15 -8.79 17.92
N TYR A 73 -16.31 -9.51 19.03
CA TYR A 73 -15.45 -10.66 19.35
C TYR A 73 -15.62 -11.80 18.34
N THR A 74 -16.84 -12.17 17.95
CA THR A 74 -17.08 -13.22 16.94
C THR A 74 -16.63 -12.81 15.55
N ASN A 75 -16.82 -11.55 15.18
CA ASN A 75 -16.39 -11.04 13.88
C ASN A 75 -14.87 -10.84 13.81
N ARG A 76 -14.16 -10.78 14.94
CA ARG A 76 -12.68 -10.72 14.97
C ARG A 76 -12.03 -11.95 14.34
N SER A 77 -12.59 -13.14 14.50
CA SER A 77 -12.08 -14.35 13.85
C SER A 77 -12.11 -14.24 12.32
N LYS A 78 -13.06 -13.46 11.77
CA LYS A 78 -13.15 -13.11 10.34
C LYS A 78 -12.40 -11.80 10.00
N GLY A 79 -12.19 -10.94 11.00
CA GLY A 79 -11.61 -9.61 10.88
C GLY A 79 -10.07 -9.55 10.97
N THR A 80 -9.39 -10.68 11.20
CA THR A 80 -7.95 -10.81 10.93
C THR A 80 -7.62 -10.43 9.48
N ASP A 81 -8.51 -10.74 8.54
CA ASP A 81 -8.40 -10.32 7.14
C ASP A 81 -8.71 -8.82 6.95
N PHE A 82 -9.62 -8.25 7.73
CA PHE A 82 -9.96 -6.82 7.66
C PHE A 82 -8.89 -5.92 8.31
N LYS A 83 -8.19 -6.40 9.34
CA LYS A 83 -7.07 -5.68 9.97
C LYS A 83 -5.82 -5.66 9.07
N LYS A 84 -5.66 -6.65 8.17
CA LYS A 84 -4.70 -6.61 7.04
C LYS A 84 -5.04 -5.51 6.02
N LEU A 85 -6.32 -5.13 5.90
CA LEU A 85 -6.77 -4.09 4.97
C LEU A 85 -6.71 -2.67 5.56
N LEU A 86 -6.80 -2.52 6.88
CA LEU A 86 -6.88 -1.21 7.56
C LEU A 86 -5.64 -0.81 8.40
N SER A 87 -4.71 -1.71 8.68
CA SER A 87 -3.42 -1.30 9.25
C SER A 87 -2.57 -0.70 8.13
N PRO A 88 -1.88 0.45 8.32
CA PRO A 88 -0.68 0.69 7.55
C PRO A 88 0.21 -0.53 7.83
N GLN A 89 0.51 -1.26 6.76
CA GLN A 89 1.39 -2.40 6.77
C GLN A 89 2.60 -2.04 7.62
N LYS A 90 2.78 -2.72 8.77
CA LYS A 90 4.12 -2.81 9.35
C LYS A 90 4.99 -3.23 8.18
N VAL A 91 5.99 -2.42 7.87
CA VAL A 91 7.04 -2.72 6.91
C VAL A 91 7.64 -4.05 7.38
N GLU A 92 7.07 -5.12 6.85
CA GLU A 92 7.67 -6.41 6.78
C GLU A 92 8.91 -6.16 5.93
N THR A 93 10.07 -6.21 6.57
CA THR A 93 11.37 -6.33 5.91
C THR A 93 11.35 -7.67 5.19
N PHE A 94 10.71 -7.69 4.02
CA PHE A 94 10.51 -8.89 3.21
C PHE A 94 11.18 -8.66 1.88
N GLY A 95 12.26 -9.41 1.68
CA GLY A 95 12.93 -9.59 0.41
C GLY A 95 13.81 -8.42 0.02
N GLU A 96 15.11 -8.64 0.00
CA GLU A 96 16.00 -7.99 -0.96
C GLU A 96 15.38 -8.13 -2.36
N THR A 97 14.68 -7.11 -2.84
CA THR A 97 14.23 -7.05 -4.23
C THR A 97 14.89 -5.86 -4.90
N SER A 98 15.88 -6.20 -5.74
CA SER A 98 16.66 -5.37 -6.65
C SER A 98 17.47 -4.25 -5.98
N GLU A 99 18.79 -4.35 -6.09
CA GLU A 99 19.78 -3.42 -5.51
C GLU A 99 19.63 -1.95 -5.93
N ASN A 100 18.68 -1.58 -6.80
CA ASN A 100 18.61 -0.27 -7.45
C ASN A 100 17.19 0.34 -7.51
N CYS A 101 16.32 0.15 -6.51
CA CYS A 101 15.06 0.92 -6.42
C CYS A 101 15.21 2.09 -5.43
N VAL A 102 14.85 3.31 -5.84
CA VAL A 102 14.77 4.45 -4.90
C VAL A 102 13.37 4.59 -4.34
N ALA A 103 13.26 4.49 -3.01
CA ALA A 103 12.00 4.66 -2.30
C ALA A 103 11.61 6.16 -2.20
N PRO A 104 10.31 6.48 -2.23
CA PRO A 104 9.84 7.85 -2.01
C PRO A 104 10.07 8.30 -0.58
N THR A 105 10.35 9.58 -0.38
CA THR A 105 10.59 10.18 0.94
C THR A 105 9.57 11.29 1.20
N LYS A 106 9.48 11.74 2.46
CA LYS A 106 8.59 12.86 2.83
C LYS A 106 8.94 14.15 2.07
N ASP A 107 10.23 14.40 1.85
CA ASP A 107 10.72 15.61 1.17
C ASP A 107 10.67 15.46 -0.37
N ASN A 108 10.64 14.23 -0.89
CA ASN A 108 10.49 13.94 -2.32
C ASN A 108 9.56 12.75 -2.56
N PRO A 109 8.22 12.98 -2.51
CA PRO A 109 7.23 11.90 -2.68
C PRO A 109 7.27 11.24 -4.05
N PHE A 110 7.62 11.99 -5.09
CA PHE A 110 7.64 11.53 -6.49
C PHE A 110 8.99 11.00 -6.94
N MET A 111 10.01 11.00 -6.07
CA MET A 111 11.36 10.56 -6.39
C MET A 111 11.97 11.26 -7.63
N ASN A 112 11.42 12.42 -8.00
CA ASN A 112 11.94 13.19 -9.12
C ASN A 112 13.33 13.68 -8.77
N PHE A 113 14.18 13.79 -9.77
CA PHE A 113 15.50 14.36 -9.57
C PHE A 113 15.37 15.83 -9.12
N THR A 114 16.02 16.18 -8.01
CA THR A 114 15.96 17.54 -7.44
C THR A 114 17.36 18.14 -7.29
N MET A 115 17.45 19.46 -7.11
CA MET A 115 18.75 20.13 -6.92
C MET A 115 19.53 19.60 -5.70
N GLY A 116 18.83 19.15 -4.65
CA GLY A 116 19.47 18.56 -3.48
C GLY A 116 20.20 17.24 -3.77
N ASP A 117 19.80 16.53 -4.83
CA ASP A 117 20.44 15.29 -5.22
C ASP A 117 21.83 15.51 -5.83
N TYR A 118 22.13 16.68 -6.39
CA TYR A 118 23.49 17.05 -6.79
C TYR A 118 24.48 17.09 -5.62
N MET A 119 23.97 17.35 -4.41
CA MET A 119 24.80 17.48 -3.20
C MET A 119 24.91 16.15 -2.43
N ASN A 120 24.09 15.15 -2.77
CA ASN A 120 24.13 13.80 -2.20
C ASN A 120 25.17 12.93 -2.91
N ILE A 121 26.44 13.29 -2.75
CA ILE A 121 27.57 12.50 -3.22
C ILE A 121 27.82 11.38 -2.22
N ASP A 122 27.80 10.12 -2.66
CA ASP A 122 28.20 9.02 -1.80
C ASP A 122 29.68 9.19 -1.41
N LYS A 123 29.95 9.25 -0.10
CA LYS A 123 31.30 9.47 0.45
C LYS A 123 32.29 8.38 0.01
N LYS A 124 31.80 7.18 -0.34
CA LYS A 124 32.64 6.04 -0.69
C LYS A 124 32.98 5.99 -2.18
N THR A 125 32.00 6.19 -3.06
CA THR A 125 32.19 6.13 -4.53
C THR A 125 32.50 7.48 -5.16
N ARG A 126 32.26 8.60 -4.47
CA ARG A 126 32.35 9.99 -4.98
C ARG A 126 31.55 10.23 -6.26
N SER A 127 30.71 9.28 -6.67
CA SER A 127 29.76 9.42 -7.75
C SER A 127 28.40 9.72 -7.17
N VAL A 128 27.57 10.40 -7.96
CA VAL A 128 26.16 10.47 -7.62
C VAL A 128 25.56 9.14 -7.98
N VAL A 129 24.93 8.48 -7.00
CA VAL A 129 24.24 7.23 -7.23
C VAL A 129 23.01 7.55 -8.10
N PRO A 130 22.93 7.03 -9.34
CA PRO A 130 21.76 7.26 -10.17
C PRO A 130 20.56 6.64 -9.46
N LYS A 131 19.53 7.45 -9.26
CA LYS A 131 18.24 6.97 -8.76
C LYS A 131 17.58 6.19 -9.88
N VAL A 132 17.87 4.89 -9.99
CA VAL A 132 17.22 4.03 -10.96
C VAL A 132 15.78 3.81 -10.48
N HIS A 133 14.83 4.17 -11.35
CA HIS A 133 13.43 3.87 -11.12
C HIS A 133 13.12 2.59 -11.89
N ASN A 134 13.16 1.45 -11.20
CA ASN A 134 12.73 0.20 -11.81
C ASN A 134 11.18 0.17 -11.80
N SER A 135 10.54 -0.12 -12.94
CA SER A 135 9.07 -0.16 -13.03
C SER A 135 8.45 -1.23 -12.13
N ASP A 136 9.24 -2.21 -11.70
CA ASP A 136 8.81 -3.36 -10.90
C ASP A 136 8.82 -3.12 -9.38
N CYS A 137 9.12 -1.90 -8.92
CA CYS A 137 9.07 -1.56 -7.49
C CYS A 137 7.60 -1.42 -7.03
N THR A 138 6.91 -2.55 -6.83
CA THR A 138 5.47 -2.63 -6.48
C THR A 138 5.05 -1.90 -5.19
N TYR A 139 5.99 -1.58 -4.29
CA TYR A 139 5.72 -0.89 -3.02
C TYR A 139 5.81 0.65 -3.10
N ILE A 140 6.17 1.22 -4.26
CA ILE A 140 6.41 2.67 -4.38
C ILE A 140 5.12 3.49 -4.38
N GLU A 141 4.07 3.03 -5.07
CA GLU A 141 2.88 3.87 -5.32
C GLU A 141 2.12 4.26 -4.04
N LYS A 142 1.97 3.31 -3.10
CA LYS A 142 1.28 3.57 -1.82
C LYS A 142 2.04 4.57 -0.94
N ASN A 143 3.38 4.53 -0.97
CA ASN A 143 4.20 5.45 -0.20
C ASN A 143 4.21 6.85 -0.83
N ARG A 144 4.25 6.93 -2.17
CA ARG A 144 4.13 8.20 -2.89
C ARG A 144 2.87 8.96 -2.48
N ASP A 145 1.71 8.29 -2.51
CA ASP A 145 0.42 8.96 -2.24
C ASP A 145 0.28 9.36 -0.78
N THR A 146 0.80 8.54 0.15
CA THR A 146 0.80 8.88 1.58
C THR A 146 1.70 10.07 1.86
N TYR A 147 2.93 10.11 1.31
CA TYR A 147 3.83 11.26 1.46
C TYR A 147 3.31 12.52 0.76
N PHE A 148 2.69 12.40 -0.42
CA PHE A 148 2.05 13.53 -1.09
C PHE A 148 0.87 14.11 -0.29
N SER A 149 0.08 13.24 0.35
CA SER A 149 -1.05 13.66 1.18
C SER A 149 -0.66 14.17 2.57
N ASN A 150 0.63 14.21 2.90
CA ASN A 150 1.11 14.65 4.19
C ASN A 150 0.87 16.16 4.37
N ASN A 151 0.17 16.55 5.44
CA ASN A 151 -0.27 17.92 5.70
C ASN A 151 -1.16 18.55 4.59
N LEU A 152 -1.77 17.73 3.73
CA LEU A 152 -2.70 18.20 2.71
C LEU A 152 -4.15 18.05 3.20
N TYR A 153 -4.85 19.18 3.38
CA TYR A 153 -6.27 19.18 3.72
C TYR A 153 -7.11 18.87 2.47
N LYS A 154 -7.89 17.80 2.54
CA LYS A 154 -8.76 17.36 1.44
C LYS A 154 -10.22 17.69 1.77
N ASP A 155 -11.00 18.06 0.76
CA ASP A 155 -12.44 18.18 0.89
C ASP A 155 -13.06 16.78 1.08
N VAL A 156 -14.00 16.65 2.02
CA VAL A 156 -14.75 15.41 2.26
C VAL A 156 -15.62 15.00 1.08
N ASN A 157 -15.98 15.97 0.22
CA ASN A 157 -16.73 15.70 -1.00
C ASN A 157 -15.84 15.19 -2.16
N ASP A 158 -14.51 15.29 -2.05
CA ASP A 158 -13.57 14.79 -3.07
C ASP A 158 -13.20 13.32 -2.82
N VAL A 159 -14.18 12.43 -3.03
CA VAL A 159 -14.02 10.97 -2.86
C VAL A 159 -12.94 10.39 -3.80
N PHE A 160 -12.72 11.02 -4.96
CA PHE A 160 -11.79 10.55 -5.98
C PHE A 160 -10.38 11.17 -5.87
N GLY A 161 -10.16 12.10 -4.94
CA GLY A 161 -8.88 12.78 -4.75
C GLY A 161 -8.45 13.67 -5.92
N LYS A 162 -9.36 14.12 -6.79
CA LYS A 162 -8.99 14.83 -8.02
C LYS A 162 -8.85 16.35 -7.85
N MET A 163 -9.29 16.90 -6.73
CA MET A 163 -9.37 18.35 -6.51
C MET A 163 -8.07 18.95 -5.95
N ASN A 164 -7.07 18.14 -5.63
CA ASN A 164 -5.80 18.58 -5.05
C ASN A 164 -4.65 18.71 -6.07
N SER A 165 -4.97 19.00 -7.35
CA SER A 165 -3.98 19.15 -8.42
C SER A 165 -3.02 17.97 -8.61
N GLN A 166 -3.41 16.76 -8.21
CA GLN A 166 -2.58 15.55 -8.29
C GLN A 166 -2.05 15.28 -9.71
N ARG A 167 -2.82 15.66 -10.75
CA ARG A 167 -2.41 15.52 -12.16
C ARG A 167 -1.17 16.36 -12.53
N GLN A 168 -0.89 17.43 -11.81
CA GLN A 168 0.27 18.29 -12.07
C GLN A 168 1.56 17.70 -11.49
N PHE A 169 1.45 16.76 -10.55
CA PHE A 169 2.58 16.12 -9.91
C PHE A 169 2.72 14.68 -10.40
N PHE A 170 3.77 14.42 -11.17
CA PHE A 170 4.05 13.12 -11.76
C PHE A 170 5.55 12.82 -11.70
N THR A 171 5.90 11.54 -11.83
CA THR A 171 7.28 11.10 -11.95
C THR A 171 7.78 11.37 -13.37
N MET A 172 8.94 12.00 -13.51
CA MET A 172 9.56 12.23 -14.80
C MET A 172 10.12 10.91 -15.36
N PRO A 173 10.14 10.72 -16.69
CA PRO A 173 10.71 9.51 -17.31
C PRO A 173 12.23 9.41 -17.11
N TRP A 174 12.89 10.51 -16.73
CA TRP A 174 14.30 10.53 -16.36
C TRP A 174 14.44 10.98 -14.90
N THR A 175 15.15 10.20 -14.09
CA THR A 175 15.39 10.47 -12.66
C THR A 175 16.88 10.48 -12.28
N GLY A 176 17.77 10.27 -13.25
CA GLY A 176 19.22 10.33 -13.10
C GLY A 176 19.80 11.72 -13.40
N ILE A 177 21.06 11.95 -13.00
CA ILE A 177 21.78 13.20 -13.32
C ILE A 177 22.07 13.31 -14.81
N ILE A 178 22.58 12.22 -15.39
CA ILE A 178 22.93 12.17 -16.80
C ILE A 178 21.79 11.45 -17.52
N PRO A 179 21.09 12.10 -18.46
CA PRO A 179 20.11 11.40 -19.28
C PRO A 179 20.84 10.33 -20.11
N ASP A 180 20.33 9.09 -20.05
CA ASP A 180 20.84 7.93 -20.81
C ASP A 180 22.29 7.52 -20.51
N GLU A 181 22.72 7.53 -19.23
CA GLU A 181 24.08 7.12 -18.84
C GLU A 181 24.46 5.71 -19.33
N ALA A 182 23.51 4.78 -19.32
CA ALA A 182 23.70 3.39 -19.78
C ALA A 182 23.63 3.23 -21.32
N GLY A 183 23.23 4.28 -22.06
CA GLY A 183 22.98 4.18 -23.49
C GLY A 183 21.79 3.29 -23.85
N ASP A 184 20.88 3.05 -22.90
CA ASP A 184 19.70 2.21 -23.05
C ASP A 184 18.74 2.77 -24.09
N PHE A 185 18.58 4.09 -24.16
CA PHE A 185 17.76 4.72 -25.20
C PHE A 185 18.40 4.57 -26.59
N LYS A 186 19.72 4.78 -26.69
CA LYS A 186 20.46 4.53 -27.94
C LYS A 186 20.34 3.06 -28.38
N ASN A 187 20.49 2.14 -27.43
CA ASN A 187 20.33 0.72 -27.69
C ASN A 187 18.88 0.42 -28.12
N TRP A 188 17.89 0.98 -27.46
CA TRP A 188 16.49 0.82 -27.87
C TRP A 188 16.23 1.31 -29.30
N LEU A 189 16.85 2.42 -29.71
CA LEU A 189 16.71 2.95 -31.08
C LEU A 189 17.43 2.13 -32.15
N TYR A 190 18.67 1.71 -31.88
CA TYR A 190 19.58 1.24 -32.93
C TYR A 190 20.10 -0.18 -32.74
N LYS A 191 19.89 -0.79 -31.56
CA LYS A 191 20.30 -2.17 -31.31
C LYS A 191 19.34 -3.08 -32.04
N THR A 192 19.72 -3.41 -33.27
CA THR A 192 19.11 -4.50 -34.01
C THR A 192 19.79 -5.81 -33.63
N ASP A 193 19.13 -6.91 -33.94
CA ASP A 193 19.79 -8.21 -33.96
C ASP A 193 20.90 -8.24 -35.02
N ARG A 194 21.65 -9.35 -35.06
CA ARG A 194 22.80 -9.52 -35.96
C ARG A 194 22.43 -9.15 -37.39
N THR A 195 23.21 -8.26 -37.98
CA THR A 195 22.94 -7.81 -39.35
C THR A 195 23.48 -8.82 -40.36
N CYS A 196 22.92 -8.84 -41.57
CA CYS A 196 23.41 -9.67 -42.68
C CYS A 196 24.92 -9.43 -42.97
N LYS A 197 25.43 -8.22 -42.70
CA LYS A 197 26.86 -7.90 -42.84
C LYS A 197 27.73 -8.62 -41.81
N GLU A 198 27.18 -9.00 -40.67
CA GLU A 198 27.88 -9.67 -39.57
C GLU A 198 27.71 -11.20 -39.61
N SER A 199 26.53 -11.71 -40.00
CA SER A 199 26.23 -13.16 -40.00
C SER A 199 26.37 -13.84 -41.37
N GLY A 200 26.31 -13.07 -42.47
CA GLY A 200 26.26 -13.61 -43.83
C GLY A 200 24.92 -14.24 -44.23
N ASP A 201 23.95 -14.30 -43.31
CA ASP A 201 22.63 -14.87 -43.56
C ASP A 201 21.68 -13.76 -44.01
N CYS A 202 21.62 -13.58 -45.33
CA CYS A 202 20.97 -12.45 -45.96
C CYS A 202 19.71 -12.91 -46.70
N LEU A 203 18.57 -12.31 -46.36
CA LEU A 203 17.39 -12.38 -47.21
C LEU A 203 17.75 -11.78 -48.58
N ARG A 204 17.38 -12.48 -49.66
CA ARG A 204 17.54 -11.94 -51.01
C ARG A 204 16.66 -10.71 -51.15
N TYR A 205 17.18 -9.67 -51.78
CA TYR A 205 16.40 -8.48 -52.09
C TYR A 205 15.19 -8.89 -52.94
N GLU A 206 13.99 -8.70 -52.40
CA GLU A 206 12.73 -8.85 -53.12
C GLU A 206 12.08 -7.47 -53.21
N ASP A 207 11.87 -6.98 -54.43
CA ASP A 207 11.11 -5.77 -54.65
C ASP A 207 9.62 -6.08 -54.49
N LEU A 208 9.01 -5.61 -53.41
CA LEU A 208 7.58 -5.77 -53.12
C LEU A 208 6.69 -5.14 -54.21
N ARG A 209 7.22 -4.23 -55.02
CA ARG A 209 6.50 -3.60 -56.15
C ARG A 209 6.48 -4.48 -57.39
N ALA A 210 7.46 -5.37 -57.53
CA ALA A 210 7.57 -6.29 -58.65
C ALA A 210 6.75 -7.57 -58.46
N LYS A 211 6.26 -7.83 -57.24
CA LYS A 211 5.34 -8.95 -56.96
C LYS A 211 3.90 -8.50 -57.25
N ALA A 212 3.22 -9.23 -58.11
CA ALA A 212 1.76 -9.11 -58.24
C ALA A 212 1.12 -9.39 -56.87
N PRO A 213 0.07 -8.64 -56.47
CA PRO A 213 -0.63 -8.91 -55.21
C PRO A 213 -1.16 -10.35 -55.24
N VAL A 214 -0.64 -11.18 -54.35
CA VAL A 214 -1.17 -12.53 -54.15
C VAL A 214 -2.41 -12.39 -53.29
N PHE A 215 -3.58 -12.54 -53.90
CA PHE A 215 -4.82 -12.61 -53.15
C PHE A 215 -4.85 -13.94 -52.40
N PRO A 216 -5.03 -13.95 -51.06
CA PRO A 216 -5.15 -15.19 -50.33
C PRO A 216 -6.37 -15.96 -50.84
N ASP A 217 -6.15 -17.21 -51.25
CA ASP A 217 -7.23 -18.11 -51.61
C ASP A 217 -8.10 -18.36 -50.37
N PRO A 218 -9.39 -18.02 -50.38
CA PRO A 218 -10.26 -18.16 -49.22
C PRO A 218 -10.41 -19.62 -48.75
N THR A 219 -9.99 -20.59 -49.57
CA THR A 219 -10.05 -22.02 -49.23
C THR A 219 -8.79 -22.56 -48.55
N LYS A 220 -7.71 -21.77 -48.45
CA LYS A 220 -6.44 -22.21 -47.85
C LYS A 220 -6.05 -21.36 -46.65
N ASN A 221 -5.78 -22.04 -45.53
CA ASN A 221 -5.33 -21.39 -44.30
C ASN A 221 -3.87 -20.93 -44.49
N PRO A 222 -3.52 -19.66 -44.21
CA PRO A 222 -2.15 -19.18 -44.40
C PRO A 222 -1.21 -19.92 -43.44
N THR A 223 -0.21 -20.61 -43.99
CA THR A 223 0.84 -21.25 -43.21
C THR A 223 1.72 -20.18 -42.60
N ARG A 224 1.94 -20.26 -41.27
CA ARG A 224 2.86 -19.39 -40.53
C ARG A 224 4.23 -19.39 -41.20
N THR A 225 4.64 -18.24 -41.71
CA THR A 225 6.03 -18.00 -42.08
C THR A 225 6.86 -17.95 -40.80
N SER A 226 7.80 -18.90 -40.68
CA SER A 226 8.80 -18.99 -39.63
C SER A 226 9.79 -17.84 -39.67
#